data_AF-A0A1H9MW49-F1
#
_entry.id   AF-A0A1H9MW49-F1
#
_cell.length_a   1.000
_cell.length_b   1.000
_cell.length_c   1.000
_cell.angle_alpha   90.00
_cell.angle_beta   90.00
_cell.angle_gamma   90.00
#
_symmetry.space_group_name_H-M   'P 1'
#
loop_
_entity.id
_entity.type
_entity.pdbx_description
1 polymer ?
#
loop_
_entity_poly.entity_id
_entity_poly.type
_entity_poly.pdbx_seq_one_letter_code
_entity_poly.pdbx_strand_id
1 'polypeptide(L)' 'MAGDCTWRKSSYSGGDSVDSNCVEVAFSQVVRVRDSKNTAGPELSFSAETWQAFVSGR' A
#
# COMPACT_ATOMS: atom_id res chain seq x y z
N MET A 1 -1.13 17.24 9.99
CA MET A 1 -2.47 16.88 9.50
C MET A 1 -2.28 16.11 8.20
N ALA A 2 -2.03 14.80 8.30
CA ALA A 2 -1.85 13.95 7.13
C ALA A 2 -3.21 13.82 6.46
N GLY A 3 -3.31 14.31 5.22
CA GLY A 3 -4.52 14.25 4.41
C GLY A 3 -5.10 12.84 4.35
N ASP A 4 -6.40 12.80 4.18
CA ASP A 4 -7.34 11.71 4.37
C ASP A 4 -7.13 10.61 3.32
N CYS A 5 -5.96 9.98 3.33
CA CYS A 5 -5.68 8.81 2.52
C CYS A 5 -6.22 7.58 3.27
N THR A 6 -7.35 7.05 2.82
CA THR A 6 -7.91 5.81 3.37
C THR A 6 -6.99 4.64 3.01
N TRP A 7 -6.05 4.33 3.90
CA TRP A 7 -5.15 3.18 3.77
C TRP A 7 -5.92 1.88 3.95
N ARG A 8 -5.74 0.95 3.01
CA ARG A 8 -6.18 -0.45 3.11
C ARG A 8 -4.98 -1.36 3.29
N LYS A 9 -5.07 -2.25 4.29
CA LYS A 9 -4.14 -3.38 4.48
C LYS A 9 -4.48 -4.52 3.52
N SER A 10 -3.46 -5.22 3.02
CA SER A 10 -3.64 -6.38 2.12
C SER A 10 -4.09 -7.63 2.88
N SER A 11 -5.03 -8.40 2.31
CA SER A 11 -5.58 -9.64 2.89
C SER A 11 -4.70 -10.88 2.72
N TYR A 12 -3.64 -10.83 1.91
CA TYR A 12 -2.66 -11.93 1.77
C TYR A 12 -1.60 -11.95 2.88
N SER A 13 -1.76 -11.06 3.88
CA SER A 13 -0.85 -10.90 5.02
C SER A 13 -1.11 -11.95 6.13
N GLY A 14 -1.54 -13.16 5.78
CA GLY A 14 -1.99 -14.18 6.74
C GLY A 14 -1.16 -15.46 6.67
N GLY A 15 -0.02 -15.46 7.37
CA GLY A 15 0.53 -16.67 8.00
C GLY A 15 0.47 -16.47 9.51
N ASP A 16 0.26 -17.56 10.27
CA ASP A 16 -0.03 -17.67 11.71
C ASP A 16 0.97 -16.95 12.65
N SER A 17 1.07 -15.63 12.56
CA SER A 17 2.00 -14.81 13.34
C SER A 17 1.40 -13.42 13.56
N VAL A 18 1.49 -12.95 14.80
CA VAL A 18 0.89 -11.69 15.31
C VAL A 18 1.48 -10.42 14.65
N ASP A 19 2.55 -10.57 13.85
CA ASP A 19 3.27 -9.51 13.15
C ASP A 19 3.12 -9.53 11.61
N SER A 20 2.17 -10.29 11.06
CA SER A 20 1.97 -10.40 9.62
C SER A 20 1.19 -9.20 9.03
N ASN A 21 1.85 -8.05 8.85
CA ASN A 21 1.35 -6.95 8.03
C ASN A 21 2.56 -6.29 7.33
N CYS A 22 2.71 -6.44 6.02
CA CYS A 22 3.91 -5.94 5.31
C CYS A 22 3.62 -4.82 4.30
N VAL A 23 2.37 -4.56 3.90
CA VAL A 23 2.06 -3.49 2.94
C VAL A 23 0.67 -2.86 3.18
N GLU A 24 0.60 -1.54 3.13
CA GLU A 24 -0.63 -0.74 3.06
C GLU A 24 -0.71 0.02 1.73
N VAL A 25 -1.91 0.10 1.16
CA VAL A 25 -2.16 0.82 -0.09
C VAL A 25 -3.26 1.86 0.13
N ALA A 26 -3.02 3.10 -0.30
CA ALA A 26 -4.04 4.13 -0.34
C ALA A 26 -4.33 4.52 -1.79
N PHE A 27 -5.63 4.51 -2.12
CA PHE A 27 -6.13 4.88 -3.43
C PHE A 27 -6.66 6.31 -3.38
N SER A 28 -5.97 7.23 -4.07
CA SER A 28 -6.39 8.62 -4.25
C SER A 28 -6.04 9.06 -5.68
N GLN A 29 -5.71 10.33 -5.93
CA GLN A 29 -5.22 10.82 -7.22
C GLN A 29 -3.94 10.11 -7.67
N VAL A 30 -3.12 9.71 -6.70
CA VAL A 30 -1.98 8.81 -6.86
C VAL A 30 -2.17 7.60 -5.94
N VAL A 31 -1.76 6.42 -6.40
CA VAL A 31 -1.74 5.21 -5.58
C VAL A 31 -0.48 5.22 -4.75
N ARG A 32 -0.63 5.17 -3.43
CA ARG A 32 0.49 5.15 -2.50
C ARG A 32 0.61 3.78 -1.87
N VAL A 33 1.82 3.26 -1.80
CA VAL A 33 2.13 1.96 -1.22
C VAL A 33 3.23 2.17 -0.19
N ARG A 34 3.02 1.69 1.03
CA ARG A 34 4.03 1.74 2.09
C ARG A 34 4.10 0.42 2.84
N ASP A 35 5.22 0.20 3.51
CA ASP A 35 5.34 -0.88 4.47
C ASP A 35 4.52 -0.56 5.72
N SER A 36 3.69 -1.53 6.15
CA SER A 36 2.86 -1.36 7.34
C SER A 36 3.69 -1.33 8.63
N LYS A 37 4.90 -1.90 8.62
CA LYS A 37 5.81 -1.92 9.79
C LYS A 37 6.62 -0.62 9.91
N ASN A 38 6.78 0.12 8.82
CA ASN A 38 7.53 1.36 8.75
C ASN A 38 6.67 2.50 8.15
N THR A 39 5.65 2.93 8.89
CA THR A 39 4.72 3.99 8.47
C THR A 39 5.35 5.37 8.34
N ALA A 40 6.53 5.58 8.94
CA ALA A 40 7.35 6.79 8.80
C ALA A 40 8.45 6.65 7.72
N GLY A 41 8.54 5.49 7.07
CA GLY A 41 9.48 5.20 6.01
C GLY A 41 9.08 5.79 4.66
N PRO A 42 9.92 5.58 3.63
CA PRO A 42 9.61 6.01 2.27
C PRO A 42 8.37 5.30 1.72
N GLU A 43 7.48 6.07 1.08
CA GLU A 43 6.30 5.57 0.36
C GLU A 43 6.57 5.53 -1.15
N LEU A 44 6.07 4.48 -1.81
CA LEU A 44 6.04 4.41 -3.27
C LEU A 44 4.77 5.09 -3.77
N SER A 45 4.90 5.96 -4.76
CA SER A 45 3.77 6.66 -5.40
C SER A 45 3.67 6.28 -6.87
N PHE A 46 2.49 5.89 -7.30
CA PHE A 46 2.19 5.50 -8.68
C PHE A 46 1.02 6.32 -9.23
N SER A 47 1.03 6.58 -10.54
CA SER A 47 -0.19 7.01 -11.23
C SER A 47 -1.18 5.85 -11.31
N ALA A 48 -2.47 6.14 -11.54
CA ALA A 48 -3.48 5.10 -11.68
C ALA A 48 -3.17 4.13 -12.83
N GLU A 49 -2.66 4.63 -13.95
CA GLU A 49 -2.28 3.82 -15.12
C GLU A 49 -1.08 2.90 -14.82
N THR A 50 -0.04 3.44 -14.17
CA THR A 50 1.13 2.64 -13.78
C THR A 50 0.75 1.58 -12.76
N TRP A 51 -0.11 1.91 -11.80
CA TRP A 51 -0.61 0.94 -10.83
C TRP A 51 -1.38 -0.20 -11.52
N GLN A 52 -2.26 0.13 -12.47
CA GLN A 52 -3.01 -0.88 -13.23
C GLN A 52 -2.08 -1.79 -14.05
N ALA A 53 -1.07 -1.24 -14.71
CA ALA A 53 -0.06 -2.03 -15.42
C ALA A 53 0.71 -2.96 -14.46
N PHE A 54 1.16 -2.40 -13.33
CA PHE A 54 1.89 -3.13 -12.29
C PHE A 54 1.11 -4.34 -11.76
N VAL A 55 -0.17 -4.16 -11.38
CA VAL A 55 -0.98 -5.28 -10.84
C VAL A 55 -1.45 -6.25 -11.92
N SER A 56 -1.49 -5.84 -13.19
CA SER A 56 -1.87 -6.71 -14.31
C SER A 56 -0.72 -7.60 -14.79
N GLY A 57 0.49 -7.45 -14.23
CA GLY A 57 1.66 -8.28 -14.55
C GLY A 57 2.20 -8.07 -15.97
N ARG A 58 2.01 -6.88 -16.54
CA ARG A 58 2.42 -6.53 -17.91
C ARG A 58 3.73 -5.76 -17.94
#